data_AF-A0A928D8W0-F1
#
_entry.id   AF-A0A928D8W0-F1
#
_cell.length_a   1.000
_cell.length_b   1.000
_cell.length_c   1.000
_cell.angle_alpha   90.00
_cell.angle_beta   90.00
_cell.angle_gamma   90.00
#
_symmetry.space_group_name_H-M   'P 1'
#
loop_
_entity.id
_entity.type
_entity.pdbx_description
1 polymer ?
#
loop_
_entity_poly.entity_id
_entity_poly.type
_entity_poly.pdbx_seq_one_letter_code
_entity_poly.pdbx_strand_id
1 'polypeptide(L)'
;MKKCICISLAASCMHMLYADVYFNSKTFSQSEKIDDNVIIGHENATDGGDPSNALVTVKSGAAWTNTKQVTLGKTAGTAQLTVESGASVNFNTLLMADKYDTRCRGILELQNNAVVSVSGITAPGRTNSKCYIHISNGAVISNVCGFVLGKSFNGNASLELEGGSLFFDSTENAHEISMTVGLSAAVSAGVISGYGFVGFDKAGSIMNEYSELGRDYWGGFVLCGQVIADGKGSERDLDFSKMGLPHNTDSRNTCGTNGYYAVNKGRLLLPRSLPRKGNHICVGGFPSASDAQEVNTFTYKFDNATHKTTGKYVISELYATDREDIPMGLPSGSRFFKSSVWRIGYFGSISTIRNRDLAPRHKVDFETVNLKFHYDPRLARIEDVDIIKVYRYANAESGWICVGTADPSNKQRYIQTEDFGPASESELYNFGWFAIVGEKQVGTVVVVR
;
A
#
# COMPACT_ATOMS: atom_id res chain seq x y z
N MET A 1 61.27 -3.88 15.55
CA MET A 1 61.04 -2.72 16.44
C MET A 1 59.55 -2.55 16.67
N LYS A 2 59.05 -3.00 17.83
CA LYS A 2 57.68 -2.77 18.31
C LYS A 2 57.68 -1.43 19.04
N LYS A 3 56.87 -0.45 18.62
CA LYS A 3 56.58 0.74 19.42
C LYS A 3 55.25 0.51 20.13
N CYS A 4 55.36 0.22 21.42
CA CYS A 4 54.26 0.20 22.36
C CYS A 4 54.05 1.64 22.84
N ILE A 5 52.85 2.20 22.67
CA ILE A 5 52.47 3.48 23.27
C ILE A 5 51.49 3.14 24.39
N CYS A 6 51.98 3.16 25.63
CA CYS A 6 51.15 3.22 26.82
C CYS A 6 50.77 4.67 27.07
N ILE A 7 49.47 4.96 27.20
CA ILE A 7 48.99 6.23 27.75
C ILE A 7 48.30 5.89 29.09
N SER A 8 48.94 6.29 30.19
CA SER A 8 48.34 6.32 31.51
C SER A 8 47.53 7.61 31.66
N LEU A 9 46.24 7.52 31.97
CA LEU A 9 45.44 8.68 32.35
C LEU A 9 45.43 8.80 33.88
N ALA A 10 46.18 9.78 34.37
CA ALA A 10 45.98 10.37 35.68
C ALA A 10 44.84 11.41 35.59
N ALA A 11 43.94 11.38 36.58
CA ALA A 11 42.81 12.28 36.67
C ALA A 11 43.25 13.70 37.03
N SER A 12 42.86 14.69 36.22
CA SER A 12 42.36 16.01 36.67
C SER A 12 42.14 16.96 35.48
N CYS A 13 40.96 17.59 35.46
CA CYS A 13 40.62 18.83 34.74
C CYS A 13 40.61 18.80 33.19
N MET A 14 39.44 18.53 32.59
CA MET A 14 39.21 18.70 31.15
C MET A 14 38.39 19.98 30.89
N HIS A 15 39.07 21.01 30.38
CA HIS A 15 38.45 22.10 29.63
C HIS A 15 38.09 21.56 28.22
N MET A 16 36.86 21.85 27.77
CA MET A 16 36.39 21.57 26.41
C MET A 16 37.24 22.30 25.37
N LEU A 17 37.93 21.54 24.52
CA LEU A 17 38.47 22.00 23.24
C LEU A 17 37.62 21.34 22.15
N TYR A 18 36.86 22.16 21.43
CA TYR A 18 36.22 21.79 20.18
C TYR A 18 37.30 21.50 19.14
N ALA A 19 37.33 20.28 18.61
CA ALA A 19 38.06 19.94 17.41
C ALA A 19 37.03 19.47 16.37
N ASP A 20 36.82 20.28 15.33
CA ASP A 20 36.11 19.86 14.13
C ASP A 20 36.94 18.78 13.43
N VAL A 21 36.45 17.54 13.43
CA VAL A 21 37.06 16.44 12.68
C VAL A 21 36.03 15.91 11.68
N TYR A 22 36.29 16.18 10.40
CA TYR A 22 35.55 15.63 9.28
C TYR A 22 35.87 14.12 9.16
N PHE A 23 34.88 13.26 9.35
CA PHE A 23 34.98 11.83 9.02
C PHE A 23 33.96 11.46 7.93
N ASN A 24 34.46 10.95 6.80
CA ASN A 24 33.64 10.33 5.76
C ASN A 24 33.30 8.89 6.18
N SER A 25 32.02 8.64 6.51
CA SER A 25 31.37 7.34 6.83
C SER A 25 31.83 6.64 8.13
N LYS A 26 30.87 6.25 9.00
CA LYS A 26 31.11 5.41 10.18
C LYS A 26 30.29 4.10 10.07
N THR A 27 31.00 2.97 10.13
CA THR A 27 30.43 1.61 10.13
C THR A 27 30.26 1.13 11.58
N PHE A 28 29.08 0.62 11.94
CA PHE A 28 28.80 0.15 13.29
C PHE A 28 28.89 -1.38 13.36
N SER A 29 29.78 -1.89 14.21
CA SER A 29 29.81 -3.30 14.62
C SER A 29 29.25 -3.53 16.04
N GLN A 30 29.07 -2.47 16.85
CA GLN A 30 28.32 -2.42 18.12
C GLN A 30 28.09 -0.95 18.56
N SER A 31 27.17 -0.72 19.50
CA SER A 31 26.52 0.57 19.82
C SER A 31 27.44 1.75 20.18
N GLU A 32 27.39 2.84 19.41
CA GLU A 32 27.97 4.15 19.73
C GLU A 32 27.12 5.31 19.14
N LYS A 33 27.26 6.55 19.65
CA LYS A 33 26.64 7.76 19.06
C LYS A 33 27.48 8.29 17.88
N ILE A 34 26.85 8.70 16.76
CA ILE A 34 27.52 8.92 15.46
C ILE A 34 26.90 10.06 14.62
N ASP A 35 27.78 10.83 13.95
CA ASP A 35 27.55 11.93 13.00
C ASP A 35 27.24 11.51 11.54
N ASP A 36 26.68 12.46 10.78
CA ASP A 36 26.46 12.61 9.33
C ASP A 36 26.03 11.41 8.46
N ASN A 37 26.60 10.22 8.54
CA ASN A 37 26.19 9.02 7.78
C ASN A 37 26.41 7.75 8.61
N VAL A 38 25.36 6.94 8.75
CA VAL A 38 25.35 5.74 9.60
C VAL A 38 25.15 4.49 8.76
N ILE A 39 26.18 3.65 8.72
CA ILE A 39 26.09 2.33 8.07
C ILE A 39 25.90 1.27 9.16
N ILE A 40 24.71 0.68 9.20
CA ILE A 40 24.43 -0.51 10.03
C ILE A 40 24.67 -1.72 9.15
N GLY A 41 25.91 -2.19 9.15
CA GLY A 41 26.35 -3.33 8.35
C GLY A 41 27.71 -3.83 8.80
N HIS A 42 28.01 -5.08 8.49
CA HIS A 42 29.34 -5.65 8.75
C HIS A 42 30.29 -5.30 7.60
N GLU A 43 31.41 -4.64 7.90
CA GLU A 43 32.59 -4.62 7.03
C GLU A 43 33.62 -5.58 7.62
N ASN A 44 33.66 -6.81 7.08
CA ASN A 44 34.74 -7.82 7.11
C ASN A 44 34.16 -9.25 7.23
N ALA A 45 34.18 -9.99 6.11
CA ALA A 45 34.37 -11.46 6.08
C ALA A 45 34.55 -11.89 4.62
N THR A 46 35.75 -11.65 4.08
CA THR A 46 36.25 -12.50 3.00
C THR A 46 36.51 -13.88 3.58
N ASP A 47 35.89 -14.88 2.95
CA ASP A 47 36.14 -16.31 3.08
C ASP A 47 35.42 -17.06 4.21
N GLY A 48 34.38 -17.82 3.79
CA GLY A 48 33.85 -19.02 4.45
C GLY A 48 33.58 -19.01 5.96
N GLY A 49 32.48 -18.42 6.43
CA GLY A 49 31.94 -18.75 7.76
C GLY A 49 30.95 -17.73 8.35
N ASP A 50 29.68 -18.12 8.40
CA ASP A 50 28.55 -17.58 9.18
C ASP A 50 28.00 -16.15 8.87
N PRO A 51 26.68 -15.99 8.60
CA PRO A 51 26.06 -14.66 8.49
C PRO A 51 25.93 -13.99 9.86
N SER A 52 26.66 -12.90 10.09
CA SER A 52 26.56 -12.09 11.30
C SER A 52 25.34 -11.16 11.29
N ASN A 53 24.77 -10.91 12.48
CA ASN A 53 23.60 -10.04 12.68
C ASN A 53 24.03 -8.71 13.33
N ALA A 54 23.66 -7.57 12.73
CA ALA A 54 23.83 -6.24 13.28
C ALA A 54 22.48 -5.74 13.84
N LEU A 55 22.42 -5.46 15.13
CA LEU A 55 21.20 -5.00 15.81
C LEU A 55 21.45 -3.62 16.42
N VAL A 56 20.63 -2.63 16.06
CA VAL A 56 20.64 -1.29 16.65
C VAL A 56 19.28 -1.01 17.26
N THR A 57 19.27 -0.52 18.50
CA THR A 57 18.05 -0.16 19.20
C THR A 57 18.14 1.28 19.68
N VAL A 58 17.18 2.12 19.29
CA VAL A 58 16.97 3.44 19.87
C VAL A 58 15.99 3.29 21.02
N LYS A 59 16.51 3.47 22.24
CA LYS A 59 15.77 3.21 23.48
C LYS A 59 14.64 4.21 23.70
N SER A 60 13.62 3.78 24.44
CA SER A 60 12.47 4.62 24.80
C SER A 60 12.91 5.99 25.34
N GLY A 61 12.28 7.05 24.85
CA GLY A 61 12.59 8.44 25.21
C GLY A 61 13.91 9.00 24.63
N ALA A 62 14.70 8.19 23.94
CA ALA A 62 15.90 8.67 23.25
C ALA A 62 15.54 9.29 21.89
N ALA A 63 16.39 10.22 21.46
CA ALA A 63 16.34 10.81 20.13
C ALA A 63 17.65 10.55 19.40
N TRP A 64 17.54 10.11 18.15
CA TRP A 64 18.67 9.99 17.22
C TRP A 64 18.46 10.93 16.04
N THR A 65 19.22 12.03 16.01
CA THR A 65 19.02 13.14 15.07
C THR A 65 20.24 13.36 14.18
N ASN A 66 20.10 14.21 13.15
CA ASN A 66 21.17 14.70 12.28
C ASN A 66 21.92 13.63 11.48
N THR A 67 21.26 12.52 11.14
CA THR A 67 21.85 11.48 10.29
C THR A 67 21.41 11.71 8.84
N LYS A 68 22.32 11.88 7.87
CA LYS A 68 21.89 12.04 6.46
C LYS A 68 21.37 10.75 5.90
N GLN A 69 22.01 9.62 6.20
CA GLN A 69 21.62 8.33 5.66
C GLN A 69 21.80 7.21 6.68
N VAL A 70 20.83 6.29 6.71
CA VAL A 70 20.93 4.98 7.36
C VAL A 70 20.90 3.89 6.29
N THR A 71 21.88 2.98 6.30
CA THR A 71 21.86 1.79 5.46
C THR A 71 21.72 0.54 6.33
N LEU A 72 20.68 -0.27 6.09
CA LEU A 72 20.43 -1.56 6.73
C LEU A 72 20.77 -2.69 5.76
N GLY A 73 21.79 -3.49 6.03
CA GLY A 73 22.08 -4.68 5.25
C GLY A 73 22.86 -4.37 3.97
N LYS A 74 24.02 -3.72 4.14
CA LYS A 74 24.99 -3.46 3.05
C LYS A 74 25.68 -4.74 2.55
N THR A 75 25.85 -5.72 3.43
CA THR A 75 26.53 -7.01 3.22
C THR A 75 25.62 -8.16 3.66
N ALA A 76 25.96 -9.41 3.31
CA ALA A 76 25.22 -10.59 3.73
C ALA A 76 24.97 -10.63 5.26
N GLY A 77 23.80 -11.13 5.66
CA GLY A 77 23.38 -11.18 7.06
C GLY A 77 22.12 -10.36 7.34
N THR A 78 21.81 -10.16 8.62
CA THR A 78 20.63 -9.37 9.04
C THR A 78 21.09 -8.07 9.70
N ALA A 79 20.58 -6.94 9.23
CA ALA A 79 20.72 -5.65 9.88
C ALA A 79 19.34 -5.17 10.32
N GLN A 80 19.19 -4.87 11.60
CA GLN A 80 17.95 -4.44 12.20
C GLN A 80 18.13 -3.10 12.93
N LEU A 81 17.19 -2.20 12.70
CA LEU A 81 16.97 -0.99 13.49
C LEU A 81 15.61 -1.11 14.18
N THR A 82 15.64 -1.17 15.52
CA THR A 82 14.43 -1.09 16.34
C THR A 82 14.35 0.29 16.98
N VAL A 83 13.21 0.95 16.83
CA VAL A 83 12.89 2.22 17.50
C VAL A 83 11.84 1.92 18.55
N GLU A 84 12.24 1.98 19.83
CA GLU A 84 11.36 1.63 20.95
C GLU A 84 10.28 2.70 21.18
N SER A 85 9.31 2.34 22.02
CA SER A 85 8.17 3.20 22.30
C SER A 85 8.57 4.60 22.77
N GLY A 86 8.03 5.63 22.13
CA GLY A 86 8.32 7.03 22.44
C GLY A 86 9.73 7.50 22.06
N ALA A 87 10.55 6.65 21.43
CA ALA A 87 11.82 7.07 20.86
C ALA A 87 11.58 7.75 19.50
N SER A 88 12.56 8.57 19.08
CA SER A 88 12.51 9.25 17.79
C SER A 88 13.81 9.12 17.01
N VAL A 89 13.70 8.97 15.69
CA VAL A 89 14.83 8.95 14.77
C VAL A 89 14.56 9.90 13.61
N ASN A 90 15.57 10.65 13.19
CA ASN A 90 15.50 11.51 12.02
C ASN A 90 16.71 11.24 11.11
N PHE A 91 16.43 10.81 9.88
CA PHE A 91 17.43 10.72 8.82
C PHE A 91 16.89 11.11 7.45
N ASN A 92 17.72 11.64 6.52
CA ASN A 92 17.20 12.03 5.20
C ASN A 92 16.82 10.79 4.36
N THR A 93 17.65 9.75 4.39
CA THR A 93 17.47 8.56 3.55
C THR A 93 17.66 7.27 4.33
N LEU A 94 16.78 6.29 4.11
CA LEU A 94 16.91 4.91 4.53
C LEU A 94 17.09 4.00 3.31
N LEU A 95 18.20 3.28 3.28
CA LEU A 95 18.48 2.25 2.28
C LEU A 95 18.48 0.87 2.95
N MET A 96 17.69 -0.07 2.44
CA MET A 96 17.58 -1.42 3.02
C MET A 96 17.98 -2.49 2.00
N ALA A 97 18.81 -3.44 2.39
CA ALA A 97 19.38 -4.46 1.51
C ALA A 97 20.08 -3.82 0.29
N ASP A 98 21.15 -3.08 0.55
CA ASP A 98 21.83 -2.26 -0.45
C ASP A 98 22.50 -3.09 -1.57
N LYS A 99 22.75 -2.43 -2.70
CA LYS A 99 23.08 -2.86 -4.07
C LYS A 99 24.12 -3.98 -4.25
N TYR A 100 24.84 -4.41 -3.23
CA TYR A 100 26.07 -5.19 -3.41
C TYR A 100 25.96 -6.69 -3.13
N ASP A 101 25.00 -7.17 -2.33
CA ASP A 101 24.89 -8.59 -1.96
C ASP A 101 23.50 -9.18 -2.26
N THR A 102 23.45 -10.51 -2.42
CA THR A 102 22.25 -11.30 -2.70
C THR A 102 21.66 -11.95 -1.43
N ARG A 103 22.25 -11.77 -0.24
CA ARG A 103 21.78 -12.43 1.00
C ARG A 103 21.64 -11.48 2.18
N CYS A 104 21.34 -10.21 1.92
CA CYS A 104 21.13 -9.22 2.97
C CYS A 104 19.67 -9.15 3.40
N ARG A 105 19.47 -8.91 4.69
CA ARG A 105 18.18 -8.61 5.29
C ARG A 105 18.23 -7.26 5.98
N GLY A 106 17.36 -6.34 5.58
CA GLY A 106 17.16 -5.06 6.26
C GLY A 106 15.84 -5.07 7.01
N ILE A 107 15.86 -4.77 8.30
CA ILE A 107 14.68 -4.75 9.16
C ILE A 107 14.57 -3.39 9.84
N LEU A 108 13.45 -2.71 9.65
CA LEU A 108 13.07 -1.54 10.43
C LEU A 108 11.83 -1.90 11.25
N GLU A 109 11.92 -1.79 12.58
CA GLU A 109 10.82 -2.09 13.50
C GLU A 109 10.53 -0.87 14.37
N LEU A 110 9.31 -0.35 14.28
CA LEU A 110 8.84 0.76 15.09
C LEU A 110 7.83 0.22 16.11
N GLN A 111 8.14 0.38 17.39
CA GLN A 111 7.23 0.05 18.49
C GLN A 111 6.23 1.18 18.76
N ASN A 112 5.26 0.92 19.62
CA ASN A 112 4.13 1.84 19.88
C ASN A 112 4.58 3.29 20.11
N ASN A 113 4.00 4.23 19.37
CA ASN A 113 4.33 5.67 19.45
C ASN A 113 5.79 6.03 19.13
N ALA A 114 6.57 5.14 18.52
CA ALA A 114 7.88 5.49 17.96
C ALA A 114 7.70 6.41 16.75
N VAL A 115 8.66 7.32 16.54
CA VAL A 115 8.61 8.28 15.43
C VAL A 115 9.87 8.17 14.59
N VAL A 116 9.71 7.99 13.28
CA VAL A 116 10.78 8.08 12.30
C VAL A 116 10.44 9.18 11.30
N SER A 117 11.29 10.19 11.20
CA SER A 117 11.21 11.20 10.15
C SER A 117 12.23 10.86 9.06
N VAL A 118 11.77 10.67 7.82
CA VAL A 118 12.64 10.32 6.69
C VAL A 118 12.11 10.80 5.36
N SER A 119 12.98 11.41 4.54
CA SER A 119 12.62 11.89 3.20
C SER A 119 12.58 10.79 2.14
N GLY A 120 13.48 9.81 2.19
CA GLY A 120 13.54 8.73 1.21
C GLY A 120 13.68 7.35 1.84
N ILE A 121 12.79 6.42 1.51
CA ILE A 121 12.91 5.00 1.85
C ILE A 121 13.07 4.21 0.56
N THR A 122 14.18 3.49 0.44
CA THR A 122 14.40 2.55 -0.66
C THR A 122 14.72 1.17 -0.08
N ALA A 123 13.77 0.26 -0.24
CA ALA A 123 13.87 -1.15 0.09
C ALA A 123 13.86 -1.98 -1.20
N PRO A 124 14.96 -1.95 -1.98
CA PRO A 124 14.99 -2.52 -3.31
C PRO A 124 14.85 -4.03 -3.34
N GLY A 125 15.40 -4.75 -2.34
CA GLY A 125 15.48 -6.20 -2.34
C GLY A 125 16.13 -6.74 -3.61
N ARG A 126 17.44 -7.02 -3.62
CA ARG A 126 18.04 -7.80 -4.73
C ARG A 126 17.67 -9.27 -4.64
N THR A 127 18.04 -10.06 -5.65
CA THR A 127 17.89 -11.53 -5.66
C THR A 127 18.21 -12.11 -4.28
N ASN A 128 17.26 -12.82 -3.67
CA ASN A 128 17.37 -13.47 -2.36
C ASN A 128 17.53 -12.54 -1.14
N SER A 129 17.38 -11.23 -1.30
CA SER A 129 17.37 -10.27 -0.20
C SER A 129 15.96 -10.04 0.33
N LYS A 130 15.84 -9.73 1.62
CA LYS A 130 14.55 -9.46 2.28
C LYS A 130 14.56 -8.13 3.02
N CYS A 131 13.59 -7.26 2.72
CA CYS A 131 13.38 -6.03 3.49
C CYS A 131 12.05 -6.12 4.23
N TYR A 132 12.06 -5.74 5.50
CA TYR A 132 10.85 -5.72 6.32
C TYR A 132 10.77 -4.41 7.10
N ILE A 133 9.67 -3.69 6.91
CA ILE A 133 9.33 -2.50 7.69
C ILE A 133 8.07 -2.84 8.47
N HIS A 134 8.11 -2.73 9.80
CA HIS A 134 6.96 -2.90 10.68
C HIS A 134 6.67 -1.60 11.42
N ILE A 135 5.41 -1.17 11.38
CA ILE A 135 4.93 0.04 12.05
C ILE A 135 3.82 -0.37 13.01
N SER A 136 4.16 -0.47 14.30
CA SER A 136 3.22 -0.81 15.38
C SER A 136 2.19 0.29 15.64
N ASN A 137 1.24 -0.01 16.52
CA ASN A 137 0.13 0.87 16.87
C ASN A 137 0.60 2.27 17.33
N GLY A 138 0.09 3.32 16.69
CA GLY A 138 0.44 4.70 16.99
C GLY A 138 1.87 5.11 16.60
N ALA A 139 2.69 4.21 16.08
CA ALA A 139 3.99 4.55 15.54
C ALA A 139 3.85 5.25 14.18
N VAL A 140 4.79 6.14 13.89
CA VAL A 140 4.70 7.03 12.73
C VAL A 140 6.01 7.06 11.97
N ILE A 141 5.93 6.84 10.65
CA ILE A 141 6.94 7.28 9.70
C ILE A 141 6.40 8.55 9.03
N SER A 142 7.14 9.66 9.07
CA SER A 142 6.70 10.95 8.52
C SER A 142 7.75 11.58 7.60
N ASN A 143 7.34 12.66 6.95
CA ASN A 143 8.16 13.47 6.03
C ASN A 143 8.67 12.70 4.80
N VAL A 144 7.95 11.66 4.37
CA VAL A 144 8.36 10.81 3.25
C VAL A 144 8.09 11.52 1.93
N CYS A 145 9.12 11.66 1.12
CA CYS A 145 9.02 12.12 -0.28
C CYS A 145 9.14 10.92 -1.22
N GLY A 146 10.11 10.03 -1.02
CA GLY A 146 10.27 8.83 -1.84
C GLY A 146 10.05 7.54 -1.04
N PHE A 147 9.22 6.63 -1.55
CA PHE A 147 9.03 5.31 -0.96
C PHE A 147 9.09 4.24 -2.05
N VAL A 148 10.06 3.35 -1.98
CA VAL A 148 10.21 2.23 -2.92
C VAL A 148 10.31 0.91 -2.17
N LEU A 149 9.41 -0.01 -2.47
CA LEU A 149 9.33 -1.34 -1.88
C LEU A 149 9.41 -2.38 -3.01
N GLY A 150 10.48 -3.18 -3.07
CA GLY A 150 10.59 -4.29 -4.03
C GLY A 150 10.98 -3.84 -5.44
N LYS A 151 12.17 -3.22 -5.58
CA LYS A 151 12.70 -2.66 -6.82
C LYS A 151 13.33 -3.68 -7.77
N SER A 152 13.91 -4.77 -7.26
CA SER A 152 14.69 -5.71 -8.09
C SER A 152 13.97 -7.03 -8.32
N PHE A 153 14.29 -7.65 -9.46
CA PHE A 153 13.93 -9.03 -9.78
C PHE A 153 14.41 -9.94 -8.63
N ASN A 154 13.49 -10.72 -8.05
CA ASN A 154 13.72 -11.75 -7.01
C ASN A 154 14.08 -11.28 -5.59
N GLY A 155 13.90 -10.01 -5.23
CA GLY A 155 13.90 -9.61 -3.82
C GLY A 155 12.49 -9.45 -3.28
N ASN A 156 12.33 -9.68 -1.97
CA ASN A 156 11.06 -9.49 -1.30
C ASN A 156 11.18 -8.32 -0.34
N ALA A 157 10.26 -7.37 -0.45
CA ALA A 157 10.16 -6.25 0.46
C ALA A 157 8.72 -6.12 0.93
N SER A 158 8.55 -5.96 2.24
CA SER A 158 7.24 -5.86 2.86
C SER A 158 7.17 -4.71 3.85
N LEU A 159 6.06 -4.01 3.81
CA LEU A 159 5.62 -3.06 4.83
C LEU A 159 4.41 -3.66 5.55
N GLU A 160 4.49 -3.81 6.86
CA GLU A 160 3.39 -4.25 7.71
C GLU A 160 2.99 -3.13 8.67
N LEU A 161 1.70 -2.79 8.67
CA LEU A 161 1.11 -1.81 9.58
C LEU A 161 0.20 -2.53 10.59
N GLU A 162 0.37 -2.22 11.86
CA GLU A 162 -0.50 -2.73 12.94
C GLU A 162 -1.06 -1.57 13.78
N GLY A 163 -1.77 -0.66 13.10
CA GLY A 163 -2.31 0.58 13.67
C GLY A 163 -1.34 1.76 13.56
N GLY A 164 -0.21 1.56 12.89
CA GLY A 164 0.77 2.59 12.58
C GLY A 164 0.37 3.48 11.40
N SER A 165 1.20 4.49 11.11
CA SER A 165 0.98 5.43 10.01
C SER A 165 2.24 5.75 9.22
N LEU A 166 2.11 5.85 7.90
CA LEU A 166 3.12 6.33 6.96
C LEU A 166 2.61 7.63 6.32
N PHE A 167 3.27 8.75 6.62
CA PHE A 167 2.92 10.07 6.11
C PHE A 167 3.92 10.56 5.07
N PHE A 168 3.40 10.90 3.90
CA PHE A 168 4.16 11.64 2.89
C PHE A 168 4.19 13.12 3.24
N ASP A 169 5.37 13.73 3.10
CA ASP A 169 5.50 15.19 3.19
C ASP A 169 4.74 15.82 2.04
N SER A 170 4.09 16.93 2.29
CA SER A 170 3.27 17.64 1.33
C SER A 170 3.80 19.06 1.04
N THR A 171 5.01 19.37 1.52
CA THR A 171 5.70 20.64 1.24
C THR A 171 6.12 20.77 -0.23
N GLU A 172 6.47 22.00 -0.63
CA GLU A 172 6.50 22.53 -2.02
C GLU A 172 7.30 21.75 -3.07
N ASN A 173 8.09 20.74 -2.69
CA ASN A 173 8.78 19.81 -3.60
C ASN A 173 7.93 18.58 -3.96
N ALA A 174 6.60 18.74 -4.02
CA ALA A 174 5.64 17.67 -4.30
C ALA A 174 5.85 16.94 -5.64
N HIS A 175 6.69 17.48 -6.52
CA HIS A 175 7.04 16.89 -7.82
C HIS A 175 7.85 15.59 -7.73
N GLU A 176 8.48 15.31 -6.59
CA GLU A 176 9.29 14.09 -6.39
C GLU A 176 8.59 13.03 -5.54
N ILE A 177 7.33 13.27 -5.15
CA ILE A 177 6.64 12.37 -4.23
C ILE A 177 6.21 11.10 -4.96
N SER A 178 6.91 10.00 -4.71
CA SER A 178 6.64 8.73 -5.38
C SER A 178 6.55 7.60 -4.38
N MET A 179 5.49 6.82 -4.51
CA MET A 179 5.36 5.56 -3.81
C MET A 179 5.38 4.46 -4.85
N THR A 180 6.27 3.50 -4.73
CA THR A 180 6.37 2.37 -5.66
C THR A 180 6.35 1.08 -4.87
N VAL A 181 5.37 0.23 -5.16
CA VAL A 181 5.20 -1.08 -4.54
C VAL A 181 5.37 -2.13 -5.63
N GLY A 182 6.52 -2.76 -5.67
CA GLY A 182 6.97 -3.62 -6.75
C GLY A 182 7.44 -2.82 -7.97
N LEU A 183 8.44 -3.34 -8.69
CA LEU A 183 8.89 -2.82 -9.99
C LEU A 183 9.09 -3.91 -11.06
N SER A 184 8.88 -5.18 -10.71
CA SER A 184 9.07 -6.29 -11.64
C SER A 184 7.74 -6.93 -12.01
N ALA A 185 7.51 -7.05 -13.32
CA ALA A 185 6.36 -7.73 -13.88
C ALA A 185 6.34 -9.25 -13.58
N ALA A 186 7.46 -9.88 -13.20
CA ALA A 186 7.56 -11.33 -13.16
C ALA A 186 7.20 -11.95 -11.78
N VAL A 187 7.38 -11.23 -10.68
CA VAL A 187 7.13 -11.72 -9.31
C VAL A 187 6.73 -10.52 -8.43
N SER A 188 5.65 -10.65 -7.66
CA SER A 188 5.22 -9.65 -6.67
C SER A 188 6.31 -9.47 -5.60
N ALA A 189 7.21 -8.51 -5.83
CA ALA A 189 8.38 -8.25 -4.99
C ALA A 189 8.08 -7.28 -3.83
N GLY A 190 6.95 -6.56 -3.88
CA GLY A 190 6.53 -5.58 -2.89
C GLY A 190 5.15 -5.92 -2.32
N VAL A 191 5.03 -5.96 -0.99
CA VAL A 191 3.76 -6.21 -0.28
C VAL A 191 3.56 -5.18 0.82
N ILE A 192 2.39 -4.55 0.84
CA ILE A 192 1.90 -3.77 1.98
C ILE A 192 0.77 -4.56 2.62
N SER A 193 0.81 -4.73 3.94
CA SER A 193 -0.21 -5.51 4.64
C SER A 193 -0.56 -4.97 6.02
N GLY A 194 -1.73 -5.38 6.54
CA GLY A 194 -2.18 -5.07 7.89
C GLY A 194 -3.28 -4.02 7.95
N TYR A 195 -3.26 -3.17 8.97
CA TYR A 195 -4.23 -2.09 9.21
C TYR A 195 -3.50 -0.84 9.72
N GLY A 196 -4.00 0.35 9.41
CA GLY A 196 -3.32 1.60 9.67
C GLY A 196 -3.56 2.62 8.57
N PHE A 197 -2.64 3.57 8.41
CA PHE A 197 -2.80 4.68 7.48
C PHE A 197 -1.57 4.87 6.58
N VAL A 198 -1.81 5.09 5.28
CA VAL A 198 -0.79 5.51 4.31
C VAL A 198 -1.34 6.69 3.52
N GLY A 199 -0.68 7.85 3.58
CA GLY A 199 -1.19 9.04 2.90
C GLY A 199 -0.46 10.32 3.27
N PHE A 200 -1.00 11.46 2.86
CA PHE A 200 -0.44 12.77 3.21
C PHE A 200 -0.88 13.22 4.61
N ASP A 201 0.02 13.90 5.33
CA ASP A 201 -0.21 14.42 6.68
C ASP A 201 -1.34 15.47 6.71
N LYS A 202 -1.30 16.39 5.74
CA LYS A 202 -2.21 17.52 5.62
C LYS A 202 -3.25 17.24 4.56
N ALA A 203 -4.48 17.28 5.02
CA ALA A 203 -5.64 16.92 4.22
C ALA A 203 -5.94 17.90 3.06
N GLY A 204 -5.24 19.04 2.97
CA GLY A 204 -5.35 20.03 1.89
C GLY A 204 -4.09 20.21 1.03
N SER A 205 -2.95 19.60 1.42
CA SER A 205 -1.69 19.76 0.68
C SER A 205 -1.54 18.78 -0.48
N ILE A 206 -2.63 18.08 -0.82
CA ILE A 206 -2.63 17.15 -1.93
C ILE A 206 -2.79 17.98 -3.18
N MET A 207 -1.66 18.18 -3.87
CA MET A 207 -1.51 18.66 -5.25
C MET A 207 -2.73 19.37 -5.80
N ASN A 208 -2.61 20.70 -5.95
CA ASN A 208 -3.45 21.56 -6.76
C ASN A 208 -4.28 20.74 -7.76
N GLU A 209 -5.58 20.69 -7.47
CA GLU A 209 -6.63 20.36 -8.42
C GLU A 209 -6.16 20.80 -9.80
N TYR A 210 -5.91 19.83 -10.70
CA TYR A 210 -5.63 20.03 -12.12
C TYR A 210 -5.51 21.51 -12.50
N SER A 211 -4.34 22.14 -12.28
CA SER A 211 -4.11 23.40 -12.98
C SER A 211 -4.28 23.03 -14.45
N GLU A 212 -5.20 23.70 -15.13
CA GLU A 212 -5.84 23.37 -16.42
C GLU A 212 -4.85 23.26 -17.61
N LEU A 213 -3.55 23.13 -17.33
CA LEU A 213 -2.41 23.33 -18.22
C LEU A 213 -1.71 22.04 -18.67
N GLY A 214 -2.35 20.87 -18.54
CA GLY A 214 -1.87 19.66 -19.23
C GLY A 214 -0.44 19.22 -18.89
N ARG A 215 0.08 19.58 -17.71
CA ARG A 215 1.34 19.03 -17.21
C ARG A 215 1.03 17.81 -16.37
N ASP A 216 1.44 16.66 -16.89
CA ASP A 216 1.57 15.39 -16.17
C ASP A 216 2.37 15.66 -14.89
N TYR A 217 1.71 15.73 -13.74
CA TYR A 217 2.41 15.86 -12.45
C TYR A 217 2.69 14.45 -11.90
N TRP A 218 3.99 14.15 -11.81
CA TRP A 218 4.60 12.82 -11.58
C TRP A 218 4.65 12.38 -10.11
N GLY A 219 3.74 12.88 -9.27
CA GLY A 219 3.60 12.43 -7.88
C GLY A 219 2.87 11.08 -7.82
N GLY A 220 3.47 10.01 -8.34
CA GLY A 220 2.77 8.76 -8.67
C GLY A 220 2.84 7.68 -7.60
N PHE A 221 1.69 7.10 -7.25
CA PHE A 221 1.64 5.79 -6.57
C PHE A 221 1.70 4.67 -7.61
N VAL A 222 2.87 4.08 -7.82
CA VAL A 222 3.08 2.94 -8.71
C VAL A 222 2.81 1.63 -7.99
N LEU A 223 1.82 0.88 -8.46
CA LEU A 223 1.46 -0.43 -7.90
C LEU A 223 1.81 -1.57 -8.88
N CYS A 224 2.93 -2.23 -8.64
CA CYS A 224 3.36 -3.49 -9.25
C CYS A 224 3.58 -4.61 -8.23
N GLY A 225 2.78 -4.59 -7.17
CA GLY A 225 2.85 -5.52 -6.05
C GLY A 225 1.47 -5.68 -5.40
N GLN A 226 1.43 -5.95 -4.10
CA GLN A 226 0.18 -6.21 -3.37
C GLN A 226 -0.06 -5.21 -2.25
N VAL A 227 -1.31 -4.80 -2.09
CA VAL A 227 -1.80 -4.07 -0.91
C VAL A 227 -2.91 -4.90 -0.28
N ILE A 228 -2.74 -5.31 0.98
CA ILE A 228 -3.59 -6.28 1.66
C ILE A 228 -4.08 -5.68 2.98
N ALA A 229 -5.35 -5.28 3.05
CA ALA A 229 -5.97 -4.95 4.32
C ALA A 229 -6.22 -6.23 5.12
N ASP A 230 -5.43 -6.47 6.16
CA ASP A 230 -5.54 -7.64 7.04
C ASP A 230 -6.03 -7.15 8.41
N GLY A 231 -7.27 -7.49 8.76
CA GLY A 231 -7.88 -7.10 10.03
C GLY A 231 -7.36 -7.88 11.24
N LYS A 232 -6.54 -8.92 11.02
CA LYS A 232 -6.03 -9.83 12.06
C LYS A 232 -7.16 -10.39 12.95
N GLY A 233 -8.32 -10.67 12.35
CA GLY A 233 -9.49 -11.25 13.03
C GLY A 233 -10.43 -10.24 13.69
N SER A 234 -10.18 -8.94 13.54
CA SER A 234 -11.06 -7.86 14.00
C SER A 234 -11.37 -6.90 12.85
N GLU A 235 -12.51 -6.21 12.93
CA GLU A 235 -12.85 -5.18 11.94
C GLU A 235 -11.88 -4.00 12.04
N ARG A 236 -10.95 -3.92 11.09
CA ARG A 236 -9.91 -2.89 11.02
C ARG A 236 -9.68 -2.44 9.60
N ASP A 237 -9.14 -1.24 9.47
CA ASP A 237 -8.99 -0.57 8.19
C ASP A 237 -7.53 -0.35 7.84
N LEU A 238 -7.20 -0.55 6.57
CA LEU A 238 -6.01 0.01 5.94
C LEU A 238 -6.46 1.17 5.06
N ASP A 239 -6.01 2.38 5.37
CA ASP A 239 -6.50 3.60 4.74
C ASP A 239 -5.47 4.19 3.76
N PHE A 240 -5.80 4.14 2.47
CA PHE A 240 -5.08 4.81 1.37
C PHE A 240 -5.90 5.97 0.77
N SER A 241 -7.03 6.37 1.36
CA SER A 241 -7.97 7.34 0.78
C SER A 241 -7.37 8.73 0.54
N LYS A 242 -6.30 9.07 1.28
CA LYS A 242 -5.55 10.32 1.08
C LYS A 242 -4.44 10.20 0.05
N MET A 243 -4.11 9.00 -0.43
CA MET A 243 -3.19 8.84 -1.56
C MET A 243 -3.85 9.32 -2.86
N GLY A 244 -3.03 9.96 -3.70
CA GLY A 244 -3.41 10.37 -5.04
C GLY A 244 -3.39 9.21 -6.04
N LEU A 245 -3.82 9.52 -7.27
CA LEU A 245 -4.01 8.58 -8.38
C LEU A 245 -2.88 7.54 -8.50
N PRO A 246 -3.18 6.23 -8.39
CA PRO A 246 -2.21 5.21 -8.73
C PRO A 246 -1.83 5.33 -10.20
N HIS A 247 -0.53 5.32 -10.48
CA HIS A 247 0.04 5.41 -11.81
C HIS A 247 0.70 4.07 -12.15
N ASN A 248 0.26 3.39 -13.20
CA ASN A 248 0.97 2.22 -13.70
C ASN A 248 1.50 2.53 -15.11
N THR A 249 2.82 2.71 -15.25
CA THR A 249 3.46 2.88 -16.56
C THR A 249 3.66 1.56 -17.29
N ASP A 250 3.49 0.41 -16.62
CA ASP A 250 3.85 -0.89 -17.17
C ASP A 250 2.63 -1.80 -17.34
N SER A 251 2.10 -1.82 -18.56
CA SER A 251 1.06 -2.75 -19.00
C SER A 251 1.47 -4.23 -18.88
N ARG A 252 2.75 -4.54 -18.65
CA ARG A 252 3.27 -5.90 -18.42
C ARG A 252 2.97 -6.42 -17.01
N ASN A 253 2.40 -5.59 -16.14
CA ASN A 253 2.08 -5.90 -14.74
C ASN A 253 0.78 -6.70 -14.54
N THR A 254 0.19 -7.24 -15.62
CA THR A 254 -1.04 -8.07 -15.63
C THR A 254 -0.83 -9.50 -15.08
N CYS A 255 0.33 -9.78 -14.51
CA CYS A 255 0.60 -11.02 -13.77
C CYS A 255 -0.32 -11.06 -12.54
N GLY A 256 -1.19 -12.09 -12.51
CA GLY A 256 -2.52 -12.01 -11.93
C GLY A 256 -2.66 -11.82 -10.41
N THR A 257 -1.59 -11.56 -9.67
CA THR A 257 -1.58 -11.33 -8.20
C THR A 257 -1.42 -9.87 -7.80
N ASN A 258 -0.98 -8.98 -8.70
CA ASN A 258 -0.75 -7.60 -8.32
C ASN A 258 -2.09 -6.85 -8.22
N GLY A 259 -2.26 -6.07 -7.17
CA GLY A 259 -3.52 -5.39 -6.88
C GLY A 259 -3.86 -5.33 -5.39
N TYR A 260 -5.16 -5.23 -5.12
CA TYR A 260 -5.69 -4.93 -3.80
C TYR A 260 -6.43 -6.12 -3.19
N TYR A 261 -6.33 -6.29 -1.88
CA TYR A 261 -6.95 -7.40 -1.16
C TYR A 261 -7.46 -6.94 0.19
N ALA A 262 -8.47 -7.63 0.70
CA ALA A 262 -8.97 -7.48 2.06
C ALA A 262 -9.28 -8.86 2.64
N VAL A 263 -8.73 -9.16 3.82
CA VAL A 263 -8.78 -10.48 4.46
C VAL A 263 -8.95 -10.36 5.98
N ASN A 264 -9.41 -11.43 6.63
CA ASN A 264 -9.51 -11.56 8.09
C ASN A 264 -10.19 -10.35 8.77
N LYS A 265 -11.40 -9.99 8.34
CA LYS A 265 -12.15 -8.80 8.75
C LYS A 265 -11.52 -7.44 8.37
N GLY A 266 -10.49 -7.41 7.54
CA GLY A 266 -9.88 -6.18 7.03
C GLY A 266 -10.78 -5.42 6.05
N ARG A 267 -10.62 -4.10 5.98
CA ARG A 267 -11.19 -3.23 4.94
C ARG A 267 -10.10 -2.32 4.39
N LEU A 268 -10.02 -2.22 3.07
CA LEU A 268 -9.14 -1.28 2.39
C LEU A 268 -9.95 -0.08 1.90
N LEU A 269 -9.57 1.13 2.32
CA LEU A 269 -10.03 2.35 1.66
C LEU A 269 -9.03 2.65 0.53
N LEU A 270 -9.45 2.46 -0.72
CA LEU A 270 -8.55 2.57 -1.86
C LEU A 270 -8.10 4.03 -2.07
N PRO A 271 -6.96 4.24 -2.77
CA PRO A 271 -6.61 5.55 -3.32
C PRO A 271 -7.80 6.15 -4.07
N ARG A 272 -8.04 7.45 -3.88
CA ARG A 272 -9.13 8.13 -4.57
C ARG A 272 -8.85 8.24 -6.06
N SER A 273 -9.90 8.12 -6.88
CA SER A 273 -9.81 8.34 -8.32
C SER A 273 -10.47 9.65 -8.73
N LEU A 274 -9.78 10.39 -9.61
CA LEU A 274 -10.29 11.57 -10.28
C LEU A 274 -10.86 11.18 -11.64
N PRO A 275 -12.11 11.56 -11.97
CA PRO A 275 -12.64 11.37 -13.30
C PRO A 275 -11.86 12.24 -14.31
N ARG A 276 -11.30 11.63 -15.37
CA ARG A 276 -10.68 12.34 -16.49
C ARG A 276 -11.73 12.63 -17.57
N LYS A 277 -11.46 13.60 -18.46
CA LYS A 277 -12.28 13.79 -19.67
C LYS A 277 -12.29 12.50 -20.49
N GLY A 278 -13.46 11.90 -20.69
CA GLY A 278 -13.65 10.63 -21.39
C GLY A 278 -14.64 9.71 -20.66
N ASN A 279 -15.00 8.61 -21.32
CA ASN A 279 -16.01 7.67 -20.82
C ASN A 279 -15.47 6.58 -19.88
N HIS A 280 -14.16 6.50 -19.67
CA HIS A 280 -13.55 5.42 -18.89
C HIS A 280 -12.53 5.98 -17.91
N ILE A 281 -12.72 5.66 -16.63
CA ILE A 281 -11.74 5.90 -15.57
C ILE A 281 -11.56 4.62 -14.77
N CYS A 282 -10.31 4.26 -14.51
CA CYS A 282 -9.94 3.15 -13.64
C CYS A 282 -9.83 3.61 -12.18
N VAL A 283 -10.36 2.79 -11.27
CA VAL A 283 -10.28 2.96 -9.82
C VAL A 283 -9.33 1.94 -9.25
N GLY A 284 -8.33 2.42 -8.49
CA GLY A 284 -7.21 1.62 -7.99
C GLY A 284 -6.11 1.36 -9.03
N GLY A 285 -6.35 1.62 -10.31
CA GLY A 285 -5.35 1.50 -11.38
C GLY A 285 -5.09 2.79 -12.14
N PHE A 286 -4.40 2.69 -13.29
CA PHE A 286 -4.03 3.85 -14.09
C PHE A 286 -5.27 4.59 -14.65
N PRO A 287 -5.48 5.90 -14.39
CA PRO A 287 -6.74 6.58 -14.67
C PRO A 287 -7.16 6.66 -16.13
N SER A 288 -6.22 6.55 -17.07
CA SER A 288 -6.48 6.53 -18.51
C SER A 288 -6.45 5.14 -19.14
N ALA A 289 -6.35 4.07 -18.33
CA ALA A 289 -6.50 2.72 -18.85
C ALA A 289 -7.96 2.49 -19.28
N SER A 290 -8.15 1.86 -20.44
CA SER A 290 -9.46 1.42 -20.92
C SER A 290 -10.04 0.30 -20.06
N ASP A 291 -9.17 -0.46 -19.39
CA ASP A 291 -9.48 -1.64 -18.62
C ASP A 291 -8.78 -1.62 -17.26
N ALA A 292 -9.37 -2.31 -16.30
CA ALA A 292 -8.84 -2.50 -14.95
C ALA A 292 -7.61 -3.41 -14.98
N GLN A 293 -6.41 -2.90 -14.72
CA GLN A 293 -5.16 -3.67 -14.97
C GLN A 293 -4.75 -4.55 -13.80
N GLU A 294 -5.04 -4.13 -12.57
CA GLU A 294 -4.68 -4.82 -11.34
C GLU A 294 -5.88 -5.58 -10.75
N VAL A 295 -5.61 -6.63 -9.98
CA VAL A 295 -6.65 -7.37 -9.24
C VAL A 295 -7.41 -6.43 -8.32
N ASN A 296 -8.72 -6.61 -8.28
CA ASN A 296 -9.63 -5.79 -7.49
C ASN A 296 -9.41 -4.31 -7.83
N THR A 297 -9.53 -4.01 -9.12
CA THR A 297 -9.73 -2.66 -9.65
C THR A 297 -10.95 -2.69 -10.55
N PHE A 298 -11.49 -1.53 -10.88
CA PHE A 298 -12.63 -1.46 -11.79
C PHE A 298 -12.57 -0.23 -12.67
N THR A 299 -13.17 -0.32 -13.85
CA THR A 299 -13.51 0.85 -14.65
C THR A 299 -14.99 1.15 -14.52
N TYR A 300 -15.35 2.42 -14.68
CA TYR A 300 -16.75 2.85 -14.75
C TYR A 300 -16.98 3.73 -15.97
N LYS A 301 -18.20 3.68 -16.48
CA LYS A 301 -18.65 4.51 -17.58
C LYS A 301 -20.08 4.96 -17.33
N PHE A 302 -20.33 6.25 -17.54
CA PHE A 302 -21.67 6.84 -17.57
C PHE A 302 -22.15 6.87 -19.01
N ASP A 303 -23.43 6.58 -19.24
CA ASP A 303 -24.03 6.85 -20.55
C ASP A 303 -24.42 8.32 -20.68
N ASN A 304 -24.16 8.90 -21.86
CA ASN A 304 -24.52 10.30 -22.21
C ASN A 304 -23.93 11.42 -21.33
N ALA A 305 -22.72 11.26 -20.79
CA ALA A 305 -22.15 12.22 -19.84
C ALA A 305 -21.82 13.61 -20.44
N THR A 306 -22.68 14.58 -20.14
CA THR A 306 -22.33 16.02 -20.02
C THR A 306 -21.76 16.36 -18.64
N HIS A 307 -21.40 15.36 -17.83
CA HIS A 307 -20.91 15.58 -16.48
C HIS A 307 -19.55 16.28 -16.51
N LYS A 308 -19.52 17.55 -16.06
CA LYS A 308 -18.27 18.22 -15.68
C LYS A 308 -17.56 17.34 -14.65
N THR A 309 -16.39 16.83 -15.00
CA THR A 309 -15.61 15.89 -14.19
C THR A 309 -14.71 16.58 -13.16
N THR A 310 -14.49 17.89 -13.29
CA THR A 310 -13.66 18.69 -12.40
C THR A 310 -14.22 18.70 -10.97
N GLY A 311 -13.37 18.47 -9.98
CA GLY A 311 -13.73 18.51 -8.55
C GLY A 311 -14.55 17.32 -8.05
N LYS A 312 -14.72 16.28 -8.87
CA LYS A 312 -15.46 15.07 -8.50
C LYS A 312 -14.50 13.91 -8.25
N TYR A 313 -14.92 12.96 -7.42
CA TYR A 313 -14.06 11.87 -6.94
C TYR A 313 -14.86 10.57 -6.86
N VAL A 314 -14.26 9.47 -7.28
CA VAL A 314 -14.74 8.13 -6.93
C VAL A 314 -13.98 7.64 -5.71
N ILE A 315 -14.74 7.29 -4.68
CA ILE A 315 -14.26 6.67 -3.46
C ILE A 315 -14.73 5.23 -3.46
N SER A 316 -13.83 4.31 -3.17
CA SER A 316 -14.15 2.89 -3.09
C SER A 316 -13.51 2.25 -1.87
N GLU A 317 -14.25 1.30 -1.31
CA GLU A 317 -13.85 0.51 -0.17
C GLU A 317 -13.94 -0.97 -0.56
N LEU A 318 -12.88 -1.73 -0.29
CA LEU A 318 -12.82 -3.18 -0.51
C LEU A 318 -12.87 -3.89 0.85
N TYR A 319 -13.79 -4.82 1.00
CA TYR A 319 -14.10 -5.50 2.25
C TYR A 319 -13.66 -6.96 2.21
N ALA A 320 -13.10 -7.43 3.32
CA ALA A 320 -12.98 -8.85 3.59
C ALA A 320 -14.39 -9.44 3.72
N THR A 321 -14.58 -10.65 3.18
CA THR A 321 -15.91 -11.25 2.97
C THR A 321 -16.59 -11.76 4.25
N ASP A 322 -15.89 -11.67 5.37
CA ASP A 322 -16.23 -12.10 6.73
C ASP A 322 -16.55 -10.94 7.68
N ARG A 323 -16.66 -9.70 7.16
CA ARG A 323 -17.07 -8.53 7.96
C ARG A 323 -18.57 -8.49 8.22
N GLU A 324 -18.94 -7.93 9.38
CA GLU A 324 -20.31 -7.85 9.86
C GLU A 324 -21.05 -6.63 9.30
N ASP A 325 -20.31 -5.61 8.85
CA ASP A 325 -20.85 -4.41 8.20
C ASP A 325 -21.29 -4.61 6.73
N ILE A 326 -21.10 -5.80 6.16
CA ILE A 326 -21.62 -6.16 4.84
C ILE A 326 -23.12 -6.48 4.94
N PRO A 327 -23.97 -5.93 4.04
CA PRO A 327 -25.39 -6.27 4.03
C PRO A 327 -25.66 -7.77 3.94
N MET A 328 -26.57 -8.27 4.77
CA MET A 328 -26.94 -9.69 4.82
C MET A 328 -27.59 -10.18 3.51
N GLY A 329 -27.66 -11.50 3.34
CA GLY A 329 -28.38 -12.13 2.22
C GLY A 329 -27.53 -12.37 0.97
N LEU A 330 -26.23 -12.11 1.00
CA LEU A 330 -25.33 -12.49 -0.09
C LEU A 330 -25.30 -14.03 -0.23
N PRO A 331 -25.31 -14.59 -1.46
CA PRO A 331 -25.28 -16.04 -1.66
C PRO A 331 -24.16 -16.72 -0.87
N SER A 332 -24.50 -17.81 -0.20
CA SER A 332 -23.62 -18.54 0.71
C SER A 332 -23.89 -20.05 0.66
N GLY A 333 -22.94 -20.84 1.15
CA GLY A 333 -22.95 -22.30 1.09
C GLY A 333 -21.74 -22.85 0.32
N SER A 334 -21.55 -24.17 0.36
CA SER A 334 -20.36 -24.83 -0.19
C SER A 334 -20.16 -24.66 -1.71
N ARG A 335 -21.23 -24.35 -2.45
CA ARG A 335 -21.18 -24.06 -3.89
C ARG A 335 -20.79 -22.62 -4.22
N PHE A 336 -20.85 -21.69 -3.26
CA PHE A 336 -20.57 -20.28 -3.51
C PHE A 336 -19.26 -19.88 -2.85
N PHE A 337 -18.47 -19.08 -3.55
CA PHE A 337 -17.29 -18.42 -3.00
C PHE A 337 -17.36 -16.92 -3.29
N LYS A 338 -16.89 -16.11 -2.34
CA LYS A 338 -16.87 -14.66 -2.46
C LYS A 338 -15.46 -14.23 -2.80
N SER A 339 -15.28 -13.57 -3.95
CA SER A 339 -13.96 -13.10 -4.42
C SER A 339 -13.64 -11.72 -3.84
N SER A 340 -14.59 -10.78 -3.92
CA SER A 340 -14.46 -9.43 -3.36
C SER A 340 -15.82 -8.80 -3.07
N VAL A 341 -15.86 -7.91 -2.08
CA VAL A 341 -17.04 -7.11 -1.71
C VAL A 341 -16.64 -5.64 -1.66
N TRP A 342 -17.46 -4.79 -2.25
CA TRP A 342 -17.16 -3.39 -2.53
C TRP A 342 -18.24 -2.48 -1.99
N ARG A 343 -17.85 -1.28 -1.58
CA ARG A 343 -18.74 -0.12 -1.44
C ARG A 343 -18.19 1.05 -2.24
N ILE A 344 -18.98 1.60 -3.16
CA ILE A 344 -18.49 2.53 -4.19
C ILE A 344 -19.40 3.76 -4.30
N GLY A 345 -18.80 4.94 -4.39
CA GLY A 345 -19.53 6.20 -4.43
C GLY A 345 -18.79 7.27 -5.21
N TYR A 346 -19.57 8.19 -5.75
CA TYR A 346 -19.18 9.28 -6.61
C TYR A 346 -19.59 10.62 -5.98
N PHE A 347 -18.59 11.41 -5.61
CA PHE A 347 -18.74 12.57 -4.74
C PHE A 347 -18.16 13.85 -5.35
N GLY A 348 -18.76 15.00 -5.04
CA GLY A 348 -18.37 16.31 -5.55
C GLY A 348 -17.37 17.07 -4.66
N SER A 349 -16.85 16.43 -3.60
CA SER A 349 -15.83 17.03 -2.76
C SER A 349 -14.98 15.99 -2.05
N ILE A 350 -13.69 16.28 -1.93
CA ILE A 350 -12.72 15.53 -1.14
C ILE A 350 -12.98 15.61 0.37
N SER A 351 -13.68 16.65 0.85
CA SER A 351 -13.98 16.80 2.28
C SER A 351 -14.87 15.67 2.81
N THR A 352 -15.63 15.01 1.93
CA THR A 352 -16.42 13.79 2.24
C THR A 352 -15.60 12.62 2.72
N ILE A 353 -14.35 12.50 2.28
CA ILE A 353 -13.42 11.44 2.72
C ILE A 353 -13.13 11.58 4.22
N ARG A 354 -13.13 12.82 4.73
CA ARG A 354 -12.72 13.13 6.11
C ARG A 354 -13.81 12.88 7.15
N ASN A 355 -15.05 12.84 6.71
CA ASN A 355 -16.19 12.71 7.59
C ASN A 355 -17.29 11.95 6.86
N ARG A 356 -17.46 10.66 7.20
CA ARG A 356 -18.51 9.81 6.65
C ARG A 356 -19.90 10.43 6.84
N ASP A 357 -20.08 11.26 7.86
CA ASP A 357 -21.33 11.98 8.12
C ASP A 357 -21.62 13.09 7.09
N LEU A 358 -20.60 13.53 6.34
CA LEU A 358 -20.73 14.49 5.25
C LEU A 358 -20.88 13.84 3.87
N ALA A 359 -20.55 12.55 3.72
CA ALA A 359 -20.68 11.83 2.46
C ALA A 359 -22.06 11.97 1.79
N PRO A 360 -23.19 11.94 2.53
CA PRO A 360 -24.51 12.11 1.92
C PRO A 360 -24.76 13.45 1.25
N ARG A 361 -24.09 14.54 1.69
CA ARG A 361 -24.34 15.92 1.23
C ARG A 361 -23.64 16.28 -0.07
N HIS A 362 -22.80 15.38 -0.57
CA HIS A 362 -21.89 15.65 -1.67
C HIS A 362 -21.95 14.55 -2.73
N LYS A 363 -22.98 13.69 -2.72
CA LYS A 363 -23.20 12.73 -3.80
C LYS A 363 -23.39 13.48 -5.11
N VAL A 364 -22.78 12.99 -6.18
CA VAL A 364 -22.99 13.52 -7.52
C VAL A 364 -24.11 12.74 -8.19
N ASP A 365 -25.03 13.46 -8.82
CA ASP A 365 -26.13 12.84 -9.57
C ASP A 365 -25.65 12.21 -10.88
N PHE A 366 -26.24 11.08 -11.22
CA PHE A 366 -26.10 10.38 -12.50
C PHE A 366 -27.37 9.56 -12.77
N GLU A 367 -27.66 9.31 -14.05
CA GLU A 367 -28.83 8.51 -14.45
C GLU A 367 -28.50 7.03 -14.51
N THR A 368 -27.46 6.68 -15.26
CA THR A 368 -26.98 5.31 -15.40
C THR A 368 -25.45 5.27 -15.39
N VAL A 369 -24.93 4.17 -14.86
CA VAL A 369 -23.51 3.84 -14.89
C VAL A 369 -23.36 2.33 -15.02
N ASN A 370 -22.29 1.90 -15.67
CA ASN A 370 -21.87 0.51 -15.66
C ASN A 370 -20.45 0.38 -15.10
N LEU A 371 -20.19 -0.73 -14.42
CA LEU A 371 -18.88 -1.05 -13.84
C LEU A 371 -18.29 -2.30 -14.49
N LYS A 372 -16.98 -2.31 -14.70
CA LYS A 372 -16.22 -3.47 -15.16
C LYS A 372 -15.11 -3.76 -14.15
N PHE A 373 -15.27 -4.83 -13.38
CA PHE A 373 -14.35 -5.25 -12.34
C PHE A 373 -13.31 -6.22 -12.87
N HIS A 374 -12.06 -6.09 -12.42
CA HIS A 374 -11.03 -7.10 -12.53
C HIS A 374 -10.97 -7.91 -11.23
N TYR A 375 -11.10 -9.24 -11.32
CA TYR A 375 -11.08 -10.15 -10.19
C TYR A 375 -9.87 -11.11 -10.24
N ASP A 376 -9.46 -11.69 -9.11
CA ASP A 376 -8.43 -12.74 -9.09
C ASP A 376 -9.08 -14.12 -9.25
N PRO A 377 -8.83 -14.84 -10.37
CA PRO A 377 -9.37 -16.18 -10.58
C PRO A 377 -8.75 -17.25 -9.65
N ARG A 378 -7.61 -16.97 -9.01
CA ARG A 378 -6.90 -17.97 -8.18
C ARG A 378 -7.40 -18.02 -6.74
N LEU A 379 -7.93 -16.92 -6.20
CA LEU A 379 -8.44 -16.86 -4.82
C LEU A 379 -9.55 -17.89 -4.55
N ALA A 380 -10.21 -18.35 -5.61
CA ALA A 380 -11.35 -19.25 -5.49
C ALA A 380 -11.15 -20.63 -6.14
N ARG A 381 -9.96 -20.91 -6.72
CA ARG A 381 -9.75 -22.09 -7.56
C ARG A 381 -10.85 -22.23 -8.61
N ILE A 382 -11.17 -21.11 -9.28
CA ILE A 382 -12.23 -21.07 -10.28
C ILE A 382 -11.87 -22.04 -11.40
N GLU A 383 -12.73 -23.01 -11.64
CA GLU A 383 -12.61 -23.95 -12.76
C GLU A 383 -13.31 -23.37 -14.00
N ASP A 384 -12.93 -23.81 -15.19
CA ASP A 384 -13.51 -23.32 -16.46
C ASP A 384 -15.03 -23.57 -16.56
N VAL A 385 -15.58 -24.46 -15.72
CA VAL A 385 -17.02 -24.79 -15.64
C VAL A 385 -17.80 -23.94 -14.65
N ASP A 386 -17.13 -23.16 -13.82
CA ASP A 386 -17.79 -22.33 -12.81
C ASP A 386 -18.46 -21.10 -13.44
N ILE A 387 -19.36 -20.45 -12.72
CA ILE A 387 -19.99 -19.20 -13.17
C ILE A 387 -19.62 -18.09 -12.20
N ILE A 388 -19.18 -16.94 -12.72
CA ILE A 388 -18.88 -15.76 -11.91
C ILE A 388 -20.02 -14.77 -12.09
N LYS A 389 -20.53 -14.24 -10.97
CA LYS A 389 -21.61 -13.28 -10.92
C LYS A 389 -21.18 -12.04 -10.15
N VAL A 390 -21.69 -10.90 -10.57
CA VAL A 390 -21.60 -9.65 -9.79
C VAL A 390 -23.00 -9.33 -9.28
N TYR A 391 -23.09 -9.17 -7.96
CA TYR A 391 -24.29 -8.78 -7.26
C TYR A 391 -24.20 -7.32 -6.86
N ARG A 392 -25.33 -6.63 -6.87
CA ARG A 392 -25.50 -5.30 -6.28
C ARG A 392 -26.53 -5.39 -5.15
N TYR A 393 -26.26 -4.76 -4.02
CA TYR A 393 -27.26 -4.66 -2.96
C TYR A 393 -28.30 -3.59 -3.34
N ALA A 394 -29.57 -3.97 -3.41
CA ALA A 394 -30.65 -3.05 -3.75
C ALA A 394 -31.16 -2.32 -2.51
N ASN A 395 -31.63 -3.08 -1.52
CA ASN A 395 -32.12 -2.59 -0.22
C ASN A 395 -32.40 -3.80 0.70
N ALA A 396 -32.88 -3.55 1.93
CA ALA A 396 -33.17 -4.59 2.91
C ALA A 396 -34.29 -5.57 2.50
N GLU A 397 -35.21 -5.15 1.62
CA GLU A 397 -36.36 -5.96 1.19
C GLU A 397 -35.99 -6.87 -0.01
N SER A 398 -35.33 -6.29 -1.02
CA SER A 398 -34.91 -6.99 -2.24
C SER A 398 -33.58 -7.72 -2.10
N GLY A 399 -32.76 -7.35 -1.10
CA GLY A 399 -31.44 -7.93 -0.86
C GLY A 399 -30.45 -7.71 -2.01
N TRP A 400 -29.63 -8.74 -2.26
CA TRP A 400 -28.62 -8.75 -3.32
C TRP A 400 -29.19 -9.24 -4.64
N ILE A 401 -29.12 -8.40 -5.67
CA ILE A 401 -29.58 -8.71 -7.03
C ILE A 401 -28.38 -8.99 -7.95
N CYS A 402 -28.47 -10.01 -8.79
CA CYS A 402 -27.45 -10.29 -9.79
C CYS A 402 -27.55 -9.24 -10.91
N VAL A 403 -26.47 -8.52 -11.18
CA VAL A 403 -26.40 -7.44 -12.18
C VAL A 403 -25.38 -7.69 -13.27
N GLY A 404 -24.76 -8.87 -13.29
CA GLY A 404 -23.84 -9.28 -14.34
C GLY A 404 -23.33 -10.69 -14.12
N THR A 405 -22.98 -11.36 -15.22
CA THR A 405 -22.46 -12.73 -15.23
C THR A 405 -21.28 -12.79 -16.19
N ALA A 406 -20.24 -13.53 -15.82
CA ALA A 406 -19.09 -13.82 -16.66
C ALA A 406 -18.83 -15.33 -16.70
N ASP A 407 -18.48 -15.81 -17.89
CA ASP A 407 -18.03 -17.18 -18.13
C ASP A 407 -16.50 -17.23 -18.05
N PRO A 408 -15.91 -17.90 -17.04
CA PRO A 408 -14.47 -17.95 -16.84
C PRO A 408 -13.73 -18.72 -17.95
N SER A 409 -14.41 -19.58 -18.73
CA SER A 409 -13.80 -20.33 -19.84
C SER A 409 -13.20 -19.42 -20.94
N ASN A 410 -13.70 -18.18 -21.04
CA ASN A 410 -13.17 -17.17 -21.96
C ASN A 410 -11.82 -16.60 -21.52
N LYS A 411 -11.26 -17.05 -20.38
CA LYS A 411 -10.00 -16.58 -19.77
C LYS A 411 -9.98 -15.08 -19.48
N GLN A 412 -11.13 -14.42 -19.56
CA GLN A 412 -11.28 -13.00 -19.25
C GLN A 412 -11.39 -12.85 -17.73
N ARG A 413 -10.46 -12.08 -17.14
CA ARG A 413 -10.46 -11.78 -15.71
C ARG A 413 -11.35 -10.59 -15.35
N TYR A 414 -12.39 -10.38 -16.15
CA TYR A 414 -13.28 -9.23 -16.02
C TYR A 414 -14.72 -9.69 -15.87
N ILE A 415 -15.48 -8.95 -15.07
CA ILE A 415 -16.93 -9.07 -15.00
C ILE A 415 -17.53 -7.68 -15.06
N GLN A 416 -18.56 -7.51 -15.89
CA GLN A 416 -19.22 -6.24 -16.13
C GLN A 416 -20.65 -6.28 -15.63
N THR A 417 -21.12 -5.17 -15.07
CA THR A 417 -22.53 -4.96 -14.74
C THR A 417 -23.30 -4.51 -15.98
N GLU A 418 -24.60 -4.77 -15.99
CA GLU A 418 -25.56 -3.97 -16.77
C GLU A 418 -25.58 -2.52 -16.27
N ASP A 419 -26.21 -1.63 -17.03
CA ASP A 419 -26.41 -0.23 -16.63
C ASP A 419 -27.33 -0.17 -15.40
N PHE A 420 -26.95 0.63 -14.41
CA PHE A 420 -27.75 0.81 -13.20
C PHE A 420 -27.81 2.27 -12.77
N GLY A 421 -28.95 2.65 -12.20
CA GLY A 421 -29.15 3.96 -11.59
C GLY A 421 -28.61 4.05 -10.16
N PRO A 422 -28.64 5.24 -9.55
CA PRO A 422 -28.10 5.47 -8.21
C PRO A 422 -28.73 4.53 -7.16
N ALA A 423 -27.95 4.22 -6.12
CA ALA A 423 -28.44 3.50 -4.95
C ALA A 423 -29.48 4.35 -4.20
N SER A 424 -30.22 3.73 -3.27
CA SER A 424 -31.24 4.44 -2.50
C SER A 424 -30.66 5.69 -1.80
N GLU A 425 -31.49 6.72 -1.58
CA GLU A 425 -31.03 7.95 -0.92
C GLU A 425 -30.43 7.71 0.47
N SER A 426 -30.92 6.69 1.17
CA SER A 426 -30.42 6.24 2.47
C SER A 426 -29.02 5.64 2.44
N GLU A 427 -28.52 5.20 1.27
CA GLU A 427 -27.16 4.68 1.15
C GLU A 427 -26.13 5.80 1.16
N LEU A 428 -25.09 5.66 1.98
CA LEU A 428 -24.01 6.65 2.07
C LEU A 428 -23.28 6.83 0.71
N TYR A 429 -23.23 5.76 -0.08
CA TYR A 429 -22.48 5.67 -1.33
C TYR A 429 -23.47 5.48 -2.49
N ASN A 430 -23.50 6.42 -3.45
CA ASN A 430 -24.51 6.46 -4.52
C ASN A 430 -24.33 5.40 -5.63
N PHE A 431 -23.18 4.71 -5.79
CA PHE A 431 -23.18 3.48 -6.61
C PHE A 431 -23.69 2.29 -5.79
N GLY A 432 -23.30 2.23 -4.52
CA GLY A 432 -23.81 1.27 -3.53
C GLY A 432 -22.83 0.13 -3.25
N TRP A 433 -23.37 -0.99 -2.78
CA TRP A 433 -22.60 -2.20 -2.50
C TRP A 433 -22.59 -3.15 -3.68
N PHE A 434 -21.43 -3.78 -3.92
CA PHE A 434 -21.24 -4.81 -4.94
C PHE A 434 -20.51 -6.02 -4.36
N ALA A 435 -20.75 -7.19 -4.92
CA ALA A 435 -20.04 -8.40 -4.53
C ALA A 435 -19.78 -9.29 -5.75
N ILE A 436 -18.54 -9.74 -5.91
CA ILE A 436 -18.18 -10.74 -6.92
C ILE A 436 -18.24 -12.11 -6.26
N VAL A 437 -19.14 -12.95 -6.74
CA VAL A 437 -19.42 -14.28 -6.20
C VAL A 437 -19.28 -15.27 -7.35
N GLY A 438 -18.49 -16.32 -7.13
CA GLY A 438 -18.53 -17.45 -8.05
C GLY A 438 -19.37 -18.59 -7.49
N GLU A 439 -19.95 -19.34 -8.42
CA GLU A 439 -20.82 -20.47 -8.19
C GLU A 439 -20.22 -21.69 -8.87
N LYS A 440 -19.90 -22.70 -8.06
CA LYS A 440 -19.41 -23.98 -8.54
C LYS A 440 -20.49 -24.73 -9.27
N GLN A 441 -20.19 -25.22 -10.48
CA GLN A 441 -21.04 -26.24 -11.09
C GLN A 441 -20.88 -27.54 -10.30
N VAL A 442 -21.91 -27.90 -9.56
CA VAL A 442 -21.99 -29.24 -8.96
C VAL A 442 -22.33 -30.20 -10.09
N GLY A 443 -21.55 -31.27 -10.24
CA GLY A 443 -21.72 -32.25 -11.33
C GLY A 443 -23.17 -32.71 -11.49
N THR A 444 -23.58 -32.92 -12.73
CA THR A 444 -24.91 -33.45 -13.07
C THR A 444 -25.13 -34.78 -12.34
N VAL A 445 -26.13 -34.84 -11.44
CA VAL A 445 -26.61 -36.12 -10.92
C VAL A 445 -27.32 -36.83 -12.06
N VAL A 446 -26.63 -37.78 -12.69
CA VAL A 446 -27.27 -38.70 -13.64
C VAL A 446 -28.04 -39.72 -12.82
N VAL A 447 -29.37 -39.56 -12.74
CA VAL A 447 -30.24 -40.60 -12.21
C VAL A 447 -30.37 -41.67 -13.30
N VAL A 448 -29.58 -42.73 -13.17
CA VAL A 448 -29.80 -43.96 -13.96
C VAL A 448 -31.05 -44.62 -13.42
N ARG A 449 -32.09 -44.72 -14.25
CA ARG A 449 -33.33 -45.45 -13.93
C ARG A 449 -33.19 -46.92 -14.29
#